data_AF-A0A936D4M5-F1
#
_entry.id   AF-A0A936D4M5-F1
#
_cell.length_a   1.000
_cell.length_b   1.000
_cell.length_c   1.000
_cell.angle_alpha   90.00
_cell.angle_beta   90.00
_cell.angle_gamma   90.00
#
_symmetry.space_group_name_H-M   'P 1'
#
loop_
_entity.id
_entity.type
_entity.pdbx_description
1 polymer ?
#
loop_
_entity_poly.entity_id
_entity_poly.type
_entity_poly.pdbx_seq_one_letter_code
_entity_poly.pdbx_strand_id
1 'polypeptide(L)'
;MTLRASKARLHRFHGLVALVALVAGCGRCRGDRPYVPYGIDGGEPDAATASVSPSAVPSVFADASPGDAPPKMATTWEHGGRALRAPDGTYFEQGLFGDVDGDSAEDALVVVRSFAEPAKLSAYLYGTARPGPVELVTSTLKASPRAEAAHDLRRLGKASFAVTLGLRAADATQGARHVALVELVDGKGGASPKVRLELDVADPPERPPLGVGLSVPDVDGDGVADVAVAFEQGERAAARFTFLDRPAGLARDPEEPRKSLGALASRALARARRREPADDVLVEVEAVTALVRAICPDLPGARVADFRPVAGPRCAADDALGDLAVAETLAQASAGRAFHALRARGRLGGPFVRRTNERDVEARKAVESVVELVAPRDVKVLGPSPLAPKRHVPAFSPLSFRRADALSIVTGEGIVEVDLSTREETRSPDPPWPSAVVAKGGARLVEVYDACRGGPLRATFAPAPNDPAGDAHDVVLPVAPDLGPTCTTSRGQPVAATPIAVGPAGVELFVAGVPILVRADLTSAELLPRPGGSGGALGGAGGATGSVVALGTPFGVALQVSGKVKLLSSPSLTGDVWGCTPSPDGARVACLVGGKAVVATLP
;
A
#
# COMPACT_ATOMS: atom_id res chain seq x y z
N MET A 1 23.61 51.51 32.66
CA MET A 1 24.95 52.04 32.39
C MET A 1 25.48 51.38 31.12
N THR A 2 25.68 52.18 30.05
CA THR A 2 26.81 52.17 29.09
C THR A 2 27.59 50.86 28.85
N LEU A 3 28.05 50.47 27.67
CA LEU A 3 28.07 50.99 26.29
C LEU A 3 28.77 49.90 25.43
N ARG A 4 28.35 49.76 24.18
CA ARG A 4 29.12 49.49 22.94
C ARG A 4 30.39 48.60 22.95
N ALA A 5 30.32 47.55 22.13
CA ALA A 5 31.07 47.30 20.89
C ALA A 5 32.51 47.81 20.73
N SER A 6 33.40 46.96 20.19
CA SER A 6 34.48 47.38 19.26
C SER A 6 35.05 46.23 18.41
N LYS A 7 35.29 46.59 17.13
CA LYS A 7 35.90 45.85 16.02
C LYS A 7 37.44 45.86 16.08
N ALA A 8 38.08 45.00 15.26
CA ALA A 8 39.24 45.24 14.35
C ALA A 8 40.20 44.03 14.36
N ARG A 9 40.40 43.30 13.25
CA ARG A 9 41.24 43.52 12.03
C ARG A 9 42.73 43.15 12.17
N LEU A 10 43.14 42.26 11.25
CA LEU A 10 44.42 42.11 10.54
C LEU A 10 45.72 41.84 11.33
N HIS A 11 46.44 40.78 10.95
CA HIS A 11 47.73 40.90 10.25
C HIS A 11 48.16 39.60 9.52
N ARG A 12 48.80 39.81 8.36
CA ARG A 12 49.47 38.84 7.49
C ARG A 12 50.84 38.43 8.06
N PHE A 13 51.32 37.23 7.75
CA PHE A 13 52.75 36.99 7.51
C PHE A 13 52.96 35.95 6.37
N HIS A 14 53.96 36.23 5.54
CA HIS A 14 54.40 35.52 4.33
C HIS A 14 55.65 34.66 4.60
N GLY A 15 55.92 33.69 3.72
CA GLY A 15 57.22 33.03 3.52
C GLY A 15 57.03 31.55 3.11
N LEU A 16 56.87 31.16 1.85
CA LEU A 16 57.72 31.24 0.64
C LEU A 16 58.91 30.26 0.68
N VAL A 17 58.75 29.11 0.02
CA VAL A 17 59.82 28.48 -0.78
C VAL A 17 59.16 27.90 -2.03
N ALA A 18 59.57 28.45 -3.17
CA ALA A 18 59.29 27.96 -4.51
C ALA A 18 60.56 27.24 -5.02
N LEU A 19 60.39 26.16 -5.78
CA LEU A 19 61.21 25.99 -6.98
C LEU A 19 60.42 25.27 -8.08
N VAL A 20 60.48 25.90 -9.24
CA VAL A 20 59.83 25.67 -10.52
C VAL A 20 60.82 24.97 -11.45
N ALA A 21 60.33 24.11 -12.34
CA ALA A 21 60.73 24.00 -13.76
C ALA A 21 59.99 22.80 -14.39
N LEU A 22 59.51 22.75 -15.63
CA LEU A 22 59.23 23.63 -16.79
C LEU A 22 58.78 22.60 -17.86
N VAL A 23 57.73 22.77 -18.67
CA VAL A 23 57.73 23.32 -20.05
C VAL A 23 56.29 23.05 -20.55
N ALA A 24 55.43 24.06 -20.69
CA ALA A 24 55.09 24.82 -21.91
C ALA A 24 54.19 24.09 -22.93
N GLY A 25 53.00 24.66 -23.19
CA GLY A 25 52.10 24.28 -24.27
C GLY A 25 50.69 24.88 -24.12
N CYS A 26 50.50 26.13 -24.56
CA CYS A 26 49.23 26.87 -24.58
C CYS A 26 48.20 26.27 -25.57
N GLY A 27 46.90 26.42 -25.30
CA GLY A 27 45.89 26.47 -26.38
C GLY A 27 44.49 25.95 -26.08
N ARG A 28 43.73 26.65 -25.24
CA ARG A 28 42.28 26.96 -25.38
C ARG A 28 41.45 26.06 -26.34
N CYS A 29 40.76 25.04 -25.81
CA CYS A 29 39.62 24.40 -26.51
C CYS A 29 38.30 24.86 -25.86
N ARG A 30 37.60 25.76 -26.56
CA ARG A 30 36.18 26.09 -26.32
C ARG A 30 35.31 24.95 -26.85
N GLY A 31 34.13 24.84 -26.27
CA GLY A 31 33.18 23.74 -26.45
C GLY A 31 32.94 23.29 -27.90
N ASP A 32 33.09 22.00 -28.09
CA ASP A 32 32.44 21.21 -29.13
C ASP A 32 31.56 20.17 -28.42
N ARG A 33 30.25 20.42 -28.42
CA ARG A 33 29.25 19.36 -28.28
C ARG A 33 28.79 19.07 -29.72
N PRO A 34 28.99 17.86 -30.26
CA PRO A 34 28.50 17.56 -31.60
C PRO A 34 26.97 17.65 -31.61
N TYR A 35 26.48 18.65 -32.37
CA TYR A 35 25.09 18.82 -32.74
C TYR A 35 24.77 17.83 -33.85
N VAL A 36 23.79 16.95 -33.63
CA VAL A 36 23.25 16.05 -34.65
C VAL A 36 21.83 16.53 -34.95
N PRO A 37 21.53 17.05 -36.15
CA PRO A 37 20.16 17.37 -36.53
C PRO A 37 19.50 16.13 -37.15
N TYR A 38 18.57 15.52 -36.43
CA TYR A 38 17.48 14.81 -37.09
C TYR A 38 16.33 15.79 -37.27
N GLY A 39 16.19 16.31 -38.48
CA GLY A 39 14.93 16.85 -38.94
C GLY A 39 13.97 15.68 -39.13
N ILE A 40 12.95 15.61 -38.29
CA ILE A 40 11.74 14.85 -38.61
C ILE A 40 10.74 15.91 -39.05
N ASP A 41 10.33 15.83 -40.31
CA ASP A 41 9.27 16.65 -40.88
C ASP A 41 8.02 16.53 -40.00
N GLY A 42 7.59 17.68 -39.47
CA GLY A 42 6.35 17.83 -38.74
C GLY A 42 5.18 17.72 -39.70
N GLY A 43 4.63 16.50 -39.83
CA GLY A 43 3.24 16.30 -40.21
C GLY A 43 2.37 16.36 -38.97
N GLU A 44 1.51 17.39 -38.88
CA GLU A 44 0.40 17.46 -37.91
C GLU A 44 -0.45 16.19 -38.01
N PRO A 45 -0.68 15.44 -36.90
CA PRO A 45 -1.80 14.52 -36.84
C PRO A 45 -3.06 15.31 -36.48
N ASP A 46 -4.01 15.32 -37.41
CA ASP A 46 -5.37 15.80 -37.22
C ASP A 46 -5.95 15.29 -35.89
N ALA A 47 -6.50 16.22 -35.12
CA ALA A 47 -7.21 15.97 -33.88
C ALA A 47 -8.56 15.28 -34.16
N ALA A 48 -8.53 13.99 -34.48
CA ALA A 48 -9.70 13.14 -34.41
C ALA A 48 -9.93 12.72 -32.95
N THR A 49 -11.00 13.25 -32.36
CA THR A 49 -11.51 12.89 -31.04
C THR A 49 -11.99 11.44 -31.04
N ALA A 50 -11.08 10.51 -30.76
CA ALA A 50 -11.45 9.13 -30.46
C ALA A 50 -12.01 9.06 -29.03
N SER A 51 -13.32 8.92 -28.93
CA SER A 51 -13.99 8.56 -27.68
C SER A 51 -13.59 7.13 -27.34
N VAL A 52 -12.64 6.96 -26.41
CA VAL A 52 -12.22 5.65 -25.92
C VAL A 52 -13.26 5.18 -24.90
N SER A 53 -14.21 4.36 -25.36
CA SER A 53 -14.99 3.49 -24.47
C SER A 53 -14.04 2.59 -23.66
N PRO A 54 -14.38 2.21 -22.42
CA PRO A 54 -13.54 1.34 -21.61
C PRO A 54 -13.54 -0.06 -22.23
N SER A 55 -12.65 -0.26 -23.20
CA SER A 55 -12.37 -1.58 -23.74
C SER A 55 -11.69 -2.37 -22.65
N ALA A 56 -12.21 -3.57 -22.39
CA ALA A 56 -11.53 -4.58 -21.60
C ALA A 56 -10.06 -4.59 -21.99
N VAL A 57 -9.18 -4.41 -21.00
CA VAL A 57 -7.74 -4.55 -21.21
C VAL A 57 -7.56 -5.94 -21.83
N PRO A 58 -7.08 -6.07 -23.09
CA PRO A 58 -6.84 -7.38 -23.65
C PRO A 58 -5.86 -8.08 -22.72
N SER A 59 -6.26 -9.23 -22.19
CA SER A 59 -5.43 -9.99 -21.26
C SER A 59 -4.09 -10.24 -21.93
N VAL A 60 -3.01 -9.77 -21.29
CA VAL A 60 -1.63 -9.90 -21.82
C VAL A 60 -1.14 -11.36 -21.74
N PHE A 61 -2.03 -12.30 -21.41
CA PHE A 61 -1.74 -13.69 -21.07
C PHE A 61 -2.27 -14.72 -22.10
N ALA A 62 -2.75 -14.27 -23.27
CA ALA A 62 -3.69 -15.03 -24.10
C ALA A 62 -3.10 -16.05 -25.10
N ASP A 63 -1.79 -16.06 -25.38
CA ASP A 63 -1.26 -16.81 -26.55
C ASP A 63 -0.54 -18.13 -26.23
N ALA A 64 -0.75 -18.73 -25.06
CA ALA A 64 -0.06 -19.97 -24.66
C ALA A 64 -0.97 -21.20 -24.59
N SER A 65 -0.44 -22.36 -25.00
CA SER A 65 -1.13 -23.66 -24.85
C SER A 65 -0.98 -24.19 -23.42
N PRO A 66 -2.08 -24.61 -22.76
CA PRO A 66 -2.04 -25.18 -21.42
C PRO A 66 -1.52 -26.63 -21.43
N GLY A 67 -0.98 -27.08 -20.30
CA GLY A 67 -0.58 -28.48 -20.12
C GLY A 67 -1.75 -29.44 -19.88
N ASP A 68 -1.58 -30.69 -20.30
CA ASP A 68 -2.47 -31.83 -20.10
C ASP A 68 -2.44 -32.38 -18.67
N ALA A 69 -3.53 -33.03 -18.25
CA ALA A 69 -3.67 -33.67 -16.96
C ALA A 69 -3.39 -35.19 -17.02
N PRO A 70 -2.60 -35.77 -16.11
CA PRO A 70 -2.38 -37.20 -16.01
C PRO A 70 -3.55 -37.91 -15.30
N PRO A 71 -3.60 -39.26 -15.35
CA PRO A 71 -4.44 -40.03 -14.45
C PRO A 71 -4.09 -39.74 -12.97
N LYS A 72 -5.09 -39.84 -12.09
CA LYS A 72 -4.94 -39.48 -10.67
C LYS A 72 -3.83 -40.28 -9.99
N MET A 73 -2.88 -39.57 -9.37
CA MET A 73 -1.73 -40.16 -8.65
C MET A 73 -0.88 -41.13 -9.50
N ALA A 74 -0.82 -40.90 -10.81
CA ALA A 74 -0.06 -41.74 -11.72
C ALA A 74 1.45 -41.58 -11.51
N THR A 75 2.15 -42.68 -11.27
CA THR A 75 3.63 -42.74 -11.29
C THR A 75 4.18 -43.06 -12.67
N THR A 76 3.31 -43.43 -13.60
CA THR A 76 3.60 -43.69 -15.02
C THR A 76 2.55 -43.02 -15.89
N TRP A 77 2.96 -42.37 -16.96
CA TRP A 77 2.05 -41.65 -17.85
C TRP A 77 2.39 -41.94 -19.31
N GLU A 78 1.45 -42.58 -20.00
CA GLU A 78 1.52 -42.78 -21.45
C GLU A 78 1.00 -41.53 -22.18
N HIS A 79 1.82 -40.96 -23.05
CA HIS A 79 1.44 -39.87 -23.96
C HIS A 79 2.18 -40.04 -25.27
N GLY A 80 1.52 -39.85 -26.42
CA GLY A 80 2.17 -39.97 -27.74
C GLY A 80 2.79 -41.34 -28.04
N GLY A 81 2.38 -42.41 -27.33
CA GLY A 81 3.01 -43.74 -27.43
C GLY A 81 4.31 -43.90 -26.63
N ARG A 82 4.65 -42.93 -25.77
CA ARG A 82 5.81 -42.96 -24.87
C ARG A 82 5.37 -43.07 -23.41
N ALA A 83 5.98 -44.01 -22.71
CA ALA A 83 5.81 -44.22 -21.28
C ALA A 83 6.76 -43.31 -20.47
N LEU A 84 6.21 -42.28 -19.83
CA LEU A 84 6.94 -41.48 -18.84
C LEU A 84 6.87 -42.14 -17.47
N ARG A 85 7.96 -42.11 -16.71
CA ARG A 85 8.02 -42.58 -15.31
C ARG A 85 8.41 -41.43 -14.39
N ALA A 86 7.57 -41.14 -13.40
CA ALA A 86 7.86 -40.14 -12.38
C ALA A 86 9.04 -40.60 -11.51
N PRO A 87 9.86 -39.67 -10.98
CA PRO A 87 10.89 -40.00 -10.01
C PRO A 87 10.34 -40.79 -8.81
N ASP A 88 11.19 -41.61 -8.21
CA ASP A 88 10.82 -42.42 -7.04
C ASP A 88 10.25 -41.54 -5.91
N GLY A 89 9.13 -41.99 -5.33
CA GLY A 89 8.44 -41.24 -4.28
C GLY A 89 7.64 -40.02 -4.78
N THR A 90 7.41 -39.89 -6.09
CA THR A 90 6.60 -38.81 -6.67
C THR A 90 5.54 -39.33 -7.65
N TYR A 91 4.59 -38.47 -8.01
CA TYR A 91 3.57 -38.76 -9.03
C TYR A 91 3.28 -37.53 -9.91
N PHE A 92 2.77 -37.73 -11.12
CA PHE A 92 2.50 -36.66 -12.08
C PHE A 92 1.25 -35.85 -11.70
N GLU A 93 1.31 -34.53 -11.88
CA GLU A 93 0.21 -33.58 -11.66
C GLU A 93 -0.21 -32.86 -12.95
N GLN A 94 0.73 -32.52 -13.83
CA GLN A 94 0.49 -31.86 -15.10
C GLN A 94 1.65 -32.11 -16.07
N GLY A 95 1.43 -32.02 -17.37
CA GLY A 95 2.47 -32.14 -18.39
C GLY A 95 2.20 -31.27 -19.60
N LEU A 96 3.25 -30.76 -20.21
CA LEU A 96 3.20 -30.02 -21.47
C LEU A 96 4.06 -30.79 -22.48
N PHE A 97 3.44 -31.18 -23.59
CA PHE A 97 4.03 -32.05 -24.59
C PHE A 97 4.25 -31.30 -25.91
N GLY A 98 5.32 -31.67 -26.62
CA GLY A 98 5.62 -31.18 -27.96
C GLY A 98 7.12 -31.17 -28.24
N ASP A 99 7.48 -30.92 -29.50
CA ASP A 99 8.87 -30.69 -29.89
C ASP A 99 9.35 -29.33 -29.35
N VAL A 100 10.18 -29.36 -28.31
CA VAL A 100 10.63 -28.14 -27.61
C VAL A 100 12.09 -27.80 -27.86
N ASP A 101 12.92 -28.77 -28.24
CA ASP A 101 14.32 -28.54 -28.60
C ASP A 101 14.54 -28.44 -30.13
N GLY A 102 13.49 -28.65 -30.92
CA GLY A 102 13.52 -28.51 -32.38
C GLY A 102 14.12 -29.71 -33.10
N ASP A 103 14.34 -30.83 -32.41
CA ASP A 103 14.86 -32.06 -32.99
C ASP A 103 13.77 -32.91 -33.70
N SER A 104 12.53 -32.41 -33.76
CA SER A 104 11.35 -33.07 -34.31
C SER A 104 10.87 -34.30 -33.52
N ALA A 105 11.48 -34.62 -32.38
CA ALA A 105 10.96 -35.56 -31.40
C ALA A 105 10.05 -34.85 -30.40
N GLU A 106 9.13 -35.59 -29.80
CA GLU A 106 8.26 -35.04 -28.76
C GLU A 106 8.98 -35.05 -27.41
N ASP A 107 9.03 -33.90 -26.76
CA ASP A 107 9.48 -33.75 -25.39
C ASP A 107 8.30 -33.57 -24.44
N ALA A 108 8.57 -33.69 -23.14
CA ALA A 108 7.58 -33.44 -22.11
C ALA A 108 8.19 -32.65 -20.94
N LEU A 109 7.61 -31.49 -20.64
CA LEU A 109 7.82 -30.78 -19.39
C LEU A 109 6.69 -31.14 -18.43
N VAL A 110 7.00 -31.80 -17.31
CA VAL A 110 6.00 -32.33 -16.39
C VAL A 110 6.20 -31.81 -14.97
N VAL A 111 5.10 -31.57 -14.26
CA VAL A 111 5.09 -31.26 -12.83
C VAL A 111 4.80 -32.54 -12.08
N VAL A 112 5.63 -32.82 -11.06
CA VAL A 112 5.44 -33.94 -10.15
C VAL A 112 5.29 -33.45 -8.72
N ARG A 113 4.58 -34.22 -7.90
CA ARG A 113 4.45 -34.00 -6.46
C ARG A 113 5.03 -35.16 -5.66
N SER A 114 5.68 -34.85 -4.54
CA SER A 114 6.18 -35.86 -3.59
C SER A 114 5.04 -36.50 -2.77
N PHE A 115 5.11 -37.82 -2.59
CA PHE A 115 4.23 -38.55 -1.65
C PHE A 115 4.58 -38.24 -0.19
N ALA A 116 5.87 -38.10 0.13
CA ALA A 116 6.36 -37.90 1.49
C ALA A 116 6.20 -36.43 1.93
N GLU A 117 6.36 -35.51 0.99
CA GLU A 117 6.26 -34.06 1.21
C GLU A 117 5.26 -33.48 0.21
N PRO A 118 3.94 -33.58 0.44
CA PRO A 118 2.93 -33.07 -0.49
C PRO A 118 3.06 -31.56 -0.80
N ALA A 119 3.80 -30.83 0.05
CA ALA A 119 4.18 -29.44 -0.16
C ALA A 119 5.15 -29.24 -1.35
N LYS A 120 5.95 -30.27 -1.64
CA LYS A 120 7.06 -30.21 -2.57
C LYS A 120 6.58 -30.57 -3.97
N LEU A 121 6.68 -29.61 -4.86
CA LEU A 121 6.44 -29.75 -6.28
C LEU A 121 7.71 -29.49 -7.05
N SER A 122 7.87 -30.16 -8.19
CA SER A 122 9.08 -30.08 -9.00
C SER A 122 8.73 -30.27 -10.47
N ALA A 123 9.48 -29.62 -11.36
CA ALA A 123 9.31 -29.75 -12.81
C ALA A 123 10.42 -30.63 -13.42
N TYR A 124 10.09 -31.47 -14.39
CA TYR A 124 11.03 -32.38 -15.04
C TYR A 124 10.88 -32.27 -16.55
N LEU A 125 12.02 -32.29 -17.25
CA LEU A 125 12.05 -32.36 -18.70
C LEU A 125 12.43 -33.79 -19.14
N TYR A 126 11.61 -34.36 -20.00
CA TYR A 126 11.80 -35.67 -20.64
C TYR A 126 11.90 -35.50 -22.15
N GLY A 127 12.65 -36.38 -22.82
CA GLY A 127 12.76 -36.40 -24.28
C GLY A 127 14.10 -35.90 -24.81
N THR A 128 14.75 -34.98 -24.10
CA THR A 128 16.08 -34.49 -24.50
C THR A 128 17.18 -35.52 -24.22
N ALA A 129 18.35 -35.35 -24.88
CA ALA A 129 19.51 -36.26 -24.74
C ALA A 129 20.06 -36.40 -23.30
N ARG A 130 19.59 -35.57 -22.36
CA ARG A 130 19.76 -35.74 -20.91
C ARG A 130 18.43 -35.47 -20.20
N PRO A 131 17.54 -36.48 -20.03
CA PRO A 131 16.40 -36.32 -19.14
C PRO A 131 16.93 -36.04 -17.74
N GLY A 132 16.58 -34.89 -17.18
CA GLY A 132 17.13 -34.40 -15.92
C GLY A 132 16.20 -33.37 -15.29
N PRO A 133 16.20 -33.25 -13.95
CA PRO A 133 15.34 -32.29 -13.26
C PRO A 133 15.67 -30.86 -13.69
N VAL A 134 14.63 -30.06 -13.96
CA VAL A 134 14.71 -28.63 -13.65
C VAL A 134 14.33 -28.57 -12.19
N GLU A 135 15.29 -28.50 -11.27
CA GLU A 135 14.94 -28.43 -9.85
C GLU A 135 14.34 -27.06 -9.50
N LEU A 136 13.09 -26.85 -9.92
CA LEU A 136 12.21 -25.80 -9.43
C LEU A 136 11.61 -26.33 -8.13
N VAL A 137 12.37 -26.25 -7.04
CA VAL A 137 11.91 -26.71 -5.74
C VAL A 137 11.19 -25.57 -5.04
N THR A 138 9.88 -25.69 -4.93
CA THR A 138 9.08 -24.80 -4.09
C THR A 138 9.01 -25.33 -2.66
N SER A 139 10.16 -25.42 -1.98
CA SER A 139 10.21 -25.79 -0.54
C SER A 139 9.75 -24.63 0.37
N THR A 140 9.53 -23.44 -0.21
CA THR A 140 9.08 -22.22 0.47
C THR A 140 7.57 -22.19 0.74
N LEU A 141 6.78 -23.07 0.12
CA LEU A 141 5.34 -23.16 0.39
C LEU A 141 5.11 -23.91 1.70
N LYS A 142 4.72 -23.19 2.76
CA LYS A 142 4.22 -23.83 3.97
C LYS A 142 2.94 -24.60 3.62
N ALA A 143 3.03 -25.92 3.50
CA ALA A 143 1.85 -26.75 3.28
C ALA A 143 0.97 -26.74 4.52
N SER A 144 -0.27 -26.26 4.34
CA SER A 144 -1.38 -26.75 5.15
C SER A 144 -1.57 -28.24 4.84
N PRO A 145 -1.91 -29.09 5.82
CA PRO A 145 -2.30 -30.49 5.58
C PRO A 145 -3.48 -30.63 4.60
N ARG A 146 -4.19 -29.52 4.33
CA ARG A 146 -5.31 -29.43 3.40
C ARG A 146 -4.99 -28.58 2.16
N ALA A 147 -3.71 -28.39 1.83
CA ALA A 147 -3.32 -27.67 0.64
C ALA A 147 -3.54 -28.50 -0.63
N GLU A 148 -4.16 -27.91 -1.64
CA GLU A 148 -4.34 -28.47 -2.98
C GLU A 148 -3.34 -27.84 -3.96
N ALA A 149 -2.91 -28.60 -4.97
CA ALA A 149 -2.15 -28.06 -6.10
C ALA A 149 -2.90 -26.91 -6.77
N ALA A 150 -2.17 -25.86 -7.10
CA ALA A 150 -2.55 -24.91 -8.13
C ALA A 150 -1.33 -24.67 -9.02
N HIS A 151 -1.24 -25.45 -10.10
CA HIS A 151 -0.12 -25.40 -11.05
C HIS A 151 -0.59 -24.95 -12.42
N ASP A 152 0.34 -24.38 -13.18
CA ASP A 152 0.12 -24.02 -14.56
C ASP A 152 1.43 -24.17 -15.34
N LEU A 153 1.35 -24.79 -16.51
CA LEU A 153 2.44 -24.96 -17.47
C LEU A 153 2.01 -24.36 -18.80
N ARG A 154 2.83 -23.44 -19.33
CA ARG A 154 2.54 -22.72 -20.58
C ARG A 154 3.77 -22.62 -21.45
N ARG A 155 3.64 -22.93 -22.74
CA ARG A 155 4.67 -22.62 -23.75
C ARG A 155 4.57 -21.13 -24.12
N LEU A 156 5.66 -20.38 -23.99
CA LEU A 156 5.75 -18.96 -24.33
C LEU A 156 6.40 -18.70 -25.69
N GLY A 157 7.25 -19.62 -26.13
CA GLY A 157 7.99 -19.55 -27.39
C GLY A 157 8.48 -20.92 -27.83
N LYS A 158 9.42 -20.98 -28.78
CA LYS A 158 9.96 -22.27 -29.26
C LYS A 158 10.63 -23.06 -28.12
N ALA A 159 11.49 -22.41 -27.35
CA ALA A 159 12.29 -23.04 -26.29
C ALA A 159 12.02 -22.46 -24.88
N SER A 160 10.94 -21.70 -24.69
CA SER A 160 10.68 -20.97 -23.44
C SER A 160 9.31 -21.31 -22.85
N PHE A 161 9.27 -21.48 -21.52
CA PHE A 161 8.13 -21.98 -20.77
C PHE A 161 7.88 -21.14 -19.52
N ALA A 162 6.62 -20.89 -19.21
CA ALA A 162 6.20 -20.42 -17.89
C ALA A 162 5.77 -21.62 -17.04
N VAL A 163 6.31 -21.69 -15.83
CA VAL A 163 5.97 -22.69 -14.82
C VAL A 163 5.45 -21.96 -13.60
N THR A 164 4.21 -22.23 -13.20
CA THR A 164 3.64 -21.77 -11.93
C THR A 164 3.46 -22.97 -11.02
N LEU A 165 4.16 -22.98 -9.88
CA LEU A 165 4.03 -23.99 -8.84
C LEU A 165 3.35 -23.37 -7.61
N GLY A 166 2.10 -23.71 -7.32
CA GLY A 166 1.34 -23.13 -6.21
C GLY A 166 0.65 -24.14 -5.32
N LEU A 167 0.44 -23.76 -4.06
CA LEU A 167 -0.45 -24.47 -3.15
C LEU A 167 -1.60 -23.54 -2.74
N ARG A 168 -2.83 -24.02 -2.89
CA ARG A 168 -4.02 -23.39 -2.33
C ARG A 168 -4.39 -24.10 -1.05
N ALA A 169 -4.20 -23.44 0.09
CA ALA A 169 -4.69 -23.94 1.36
C ALA A 169 -6.24 -23.99 1.33
N ALA A 170 -6.85 -25.18 1.52
CA ALA A 170 -8.32 -25.29 1.59
C ALA A 170 -8.93 -24.51 2.76
N ASP A 171 -8.13 -24.18 3.77
CA ASP A 171 -8.49 -23.40 4.96
C ASP A 171 -8.18 -21.90 4.84
N ALA A 172 -7.83 -21.41 3.64
CA ALA A 172 -7.74 -19.99 3.32
C ALA A 172 -6.81 -19.21 4.27
N THR A 173 -5.67 -19.77 4.72
CA THR A 173 -4.77 -19.08 5.67
C THR A 173 -3.60 -18.35 5.03
N GLN A 174 -3.16 -18.76 3.82
CA GLN A 174 -2.27 -18.04 2.90
C GLN A 174 -2.04 -18.90 1.65
N GLY A 175 -2.41 -18.42 0.45
CA GLY A 175 -1.93 -19.01 -0.80
C GLY A 175 -0.53 -18.50 -1.11
N ALA A 176 0.32 -19.33 -1.69
CA ALA A 176 1.57 -18.88 -2.25
C ALA A 176 1.89 -19.67 -3.52
N ARG A 177 2.58 -19.00 -4.45
CA ARG A 177 2.96 -19.54 -5.75
C ARG A 177 4.39 -19.15 -6.07
N HIS A 178 5.15 -20.11 -6.55
CA HIS A 178 6.44 -19.89 -7.19
C HIS A 178 6.21 -19.81 -8.70
N VAL A 179 6.69 -18.75 -9.33
CA VAL A 179 6.54 -18.51 -10.77
C VAL A 179 7.92 -18.45 -11.39
N ALA A 180 8.18 -19.29 -12.39
CA ALA A 180 9.46 -19.38 -13.07
C ALA A 180 9.32 -19.33 -14.59
N LEU A 181 10.28 -18.66 -15.25
CA LEU A 181 10.54 -18.78 -16.67
C LEU A 181 11.70 -19.76 -16.88
N VAL A 182 11.43 -20.84 -17.60
CA VAL A 182 12.42 -21.85 -17.97
C VAL A 182 12.69 -21.76 -19.45
N GLU A 183 13.95 -21.76 -19.83
CA GLU A 183 14.40 -21.82 -21.22
C GLU A 183 15.24 -23.06 -21.44
N LEU A 184 15.14 -23.65 -22.62
CA LEU A 184 16.02 -24.73 -23.06
C LEU A 184 17.20 -24.14 -23.81
N VAL A 185 18.40 -24.48 -23.35
CA VAL A 185 19.66 -24.01 -23.91
C VAL A 185 20.41 -25.18 -24.50
N ASP A 186 20.77 -25.07 -25.77
CA ASP A 186 21.58 -26.06 -26.47
C ASP A 186 22.97 -26.16 -25.86
N GLY A 187 23.38 -27.39 -25.53
CA GLY A 187 24.67 -27.69 -24.93
C GLY A 187 25.41 -28.85 -25.61
N LYS A 188 26.67 -29.03 -25.23
CA LYS A 188 27.44 -30.23 -25.59
C LYS A 188 26.80 -31.45 -24.90
N GLY A 189 25.86 -32.09 -25.60
CA GLY A 189 25.07 -33.21 -25.10
C GLY A 189 23.55 -33.03 -25.14
N GLY A 190 23.04 -32.06 -25.91
CA GLY A 190 21.60 -31.81 -26.11
C GLY A 190 21.09 -30.58 -25.36
N ALA A 191 19.80 -30.27 -25.57
CA ALA A 191 19.13 -29.17 -24.88
C ALA A 191 19.04 -29.44 -23.38
N SER A 192 19.37 -28.41 -22.59
CA SER A 192 19.31 -28.45 -21.13
C SER A 192 18.47 -27.30 -20.58
N PRO A 193 17.62 -27.55 -19.58
CA PRO A 193 16.77 -26.52 -19.02
C PRO A 193 17.55 -25.57 -18.12
N LYS A 194 17.27 -24.28 -18.24
CA LYS A 194 17.84 -23.18 -17.46
C LYS A 194 16.73 -22.28 -16.97
N VAL A 195 16.71 -22.02 -15.65
CA VAL A 195 15.83 -21.00 -15.08
C VAL A 195 16.37 -19.62 -15.42
N ARG A 196 15.56 -18.82 -16.11
CA ARG A 196 15.90 -17.46 -16.56
C ARG A 196 15.43 -16.40 -15.57
N LEU A 197 14.24 -16.61 -15.02
CA LEU A 197 13.62 -15.75 -14.01
C LEU A 197 12.81 -16.62 -13.06
N GLU A 198 12.87 -16.34 -11.77
CA GLU A 198 11.95 -16.88 -10.78
C GLU A 198 11.52 -15.80 -9.79
N LEU A 199 10.32 -15.93 -9.24
CA LEU A 199 9.74 -15.04 -8.24
C LEU A 199 8.70 -15.78 -7.40
N ASP A 200 8.57 -15.38 -6.14
CA ASP A 200 7.56 -15.89 -5.21
C ASP A 200 6.40 -14.90 -5.09
N VAL A 201 5.16 -15.41 -5.09
CA VAL A 201 3.92 -14.63 -5.02
C VAL A 201 3.08 -15.10 -3.84
N ALA A 202 2.79 -14.19 -2.91
CA ALA A 202 1.82 -14.41 -1.84
C ALA A 202 0.41 -14.00 -2.28
N ASP A 203 -0.55 -14.92 -2.13
CA ASP A 203 -1.97 -14.71 -2.40
C ASP A 203 -2.79 -14.85 -1.11
N PRO A 204 -2.91 -13.77 -0.32
CA PRO A 204 -3.69 -13.78 0.90
C PRO A 204 -5.19 -14.01 0.56
N PRO A 205 -5.91 -14.76 1.41
CA PRO A 205 -7.30 -15.16 1.17
C PRO A 205 -8.26 -13.98 1.08
N GLU A 206 -7.94 -12.85 1.70
CA GLU A 206 -8.80 -11.66 1.74
C GLU A 206 -8.71 -10.83 0.45
N ARG A 207 -7.92 -11.28 -0.55
CA ARG A 207 -7.74 -10.57 -1.80
C ARG A 207 -7.86 -11.49 -3.01
N PRO A 208 -8.28 -10.92 -4.16
CA PRO A 208 -8.10 -11.59 -5.43
C PRO A 208 -6.62 -11.99 -5.64
N PRO A 209 -6.35 -13.18 -6.21
CA PRO A 209 -5.01 -13.56 -6.63
C PRO A 209 -4.38 -12.49 -7.52
N LEU A 210 -3.09 -12.25 -7.36
CA LEU A 210 -2.36 -11.34 -8.24
C LEU A 210 -2.19 -12.06 -9.59
N GLY A 211 -2.68 -11.47 -10.68
CA GLY A 211 -2.37 -11.97 -12.01
C GLY A 211 -0.88 -11.81 -12.26
N VAL A 212 -0.21 -12.90 -12.66
CA VAL A 212 1.19 -12.88 -13.06
C VAL A 212 1.27 -13.65 -14.37
N GLY A 213 1.89 -13.04 -15.37
CA GLY A 213 2.23 -13.76 -16.58
C GLY A 213 3.52 -13.27 -17.17
N LEU A 214 4.07 -14.16 -17.99
CA LEU A 214 5.39 -14.07 -18.54
C LEU A 214 5.29 -14.08 -20.05
N SER A 215 6.15 -13.33 -20.71
CA SER A 215 6.31 -13.35 -22.16
C SER A 215 7.77 -13.14 -22.52
N VAL A 216 8.15 -13.57 -23.72
CA VAL A 216 9.53 -13.52 -24.22
C VAL A 216 9.64 -12.66 -25.50
N PRO A 217 9.36 -11.35 -25.42
CA PRO A 217 9.50 -10.46 -26.59
C PRO A 217 10.96 -10.23 -26.96
N ASP A 218 11.25 -9.82 -28.19
CA ASP A 218 12.52 -9.18 -28.57
C ASP A 218 12.24 -7.67 -28.65
N VAL A 219 12.51 -6.94 -27.56
CA VAL A 219 12.09 -5.53 -27.41
C VAL A 219 13.07 -4.58 -28.08
N ASP A 220 14.36 -4.90 -28.10
CA ASP A 220 15.40 -4.07 -28.71
C ASP A 220 15.85 -4.52 -30.10
N GLY A 221 15.30 -5.63 -30.61
CA GLY A 221 15.47 -6.10 -31.97
C GLY A 221 16.84 -6.71 -32.24
N ASP A 222 17.54 -7.17 -31.19
CA ASP A 222 18.86 -7.79 -31.31
C ASP A 222 18.79 -9.29 -31.69
N GLY A 223 17.57 -9.83 -31.81
CA GLY A 223 17.30 -11.22 -32.14
C GLY A 223 17.37 -12.17 -30.93
N VAL A 224 17.63 -11.65 -29.73
CA VAL A 224 17.59 -12.39 -28.47
C VAL A 224 16.27 -12.09 -27.75
N ALA A 225 15.67 -13.13 -27.19
CA ALA A 225 14.44 -12.98 -26.43
C ALA A 225 14.69 -12.33 -25.06
N ASP A 226 14.07 -11.18 -24.82
CA ASP A 226 13.96 -10.55 -23.52
C ASP A 226 12.91 -11.25 -22.65
N VAL A 227 12.87 -10.89 -21.36
CA VAL A 227 11.86 -11.38 -20.43
C VAL A 227 10.94 -10.25 -20.02
N ALA A 228 9.64 -10.41 -20.24
CA ALA A 228 8.64 -9.47 -19.74
C ALA A 228 7.67 -10.13 -18.78
N VAL A 229 7.50 -9.50 -17.61
CA VAL A 229 6.56 -9.90 -16.56
C VAL A 229 5.42 -8.91 -16.52
N ALA A 230 4.19 -9.38 -16.71
CA ALA A 230 2.98 -8.59 -16.55
C ALA A 230 2.28 -8.97 -15.24
N PHE A 231 1.91 -7.96 -14.47
CA PHE A 231 1.16 -8.09 -13.23
C PHE A 231 -0.21 -7.46 -13.38
N GLU A 232 -1.26 -8.14 -12.93
CA GLU A 232 -2.64 -7.67 -12.98
C GLU A 232 -3.30 -7.72 -11.60
N GLN A 233 -3.94 -6.62 -11.21
CA GLN A 233 -4.73 -6.51 -9.99
C GLN A 233 -6.18 -6.24 -10.36
N GLY A 234 -6.96 -7.33 -10.48
CA GLY A 234 -8.30 -7.27 -11.06
C GLY A 234 -8.28 -6.80 -12.52
N GLU A 235 -9.41 -6.32 -13.03
CA GLU A 235 -9.54 -5.93 -14.44
C GLU A 235 -9.05 -4.49 -14.75
N ARG A 236 -8.69 -3.71 -13.72
CA ARG A 236 -8.48 -2.26 -13.84
C ARG A 236 -7.03 -1.79 -13.82
N ALA A 237 -6.12 -2.61 -13.30
CA ALA A 237 -4.71 -2.23 -13.16
C ALA A 237 -3.81 -3.36 -13.63
N ALA A 238 -3.00 -3.07 -14.65
CA ALA A 238 -2.01 -3.96 -15.20
C ALA A 238 -0.70 -3.21 -15.46
N ALA A 239 0.44 -3.79 -15.09
CA ALA A 239 1.76 -3.21 -15.29
C ALA A 239 2.71 -4.25 -15.85
N ARG A 240 3.59 -3.83 -16.77
CA ARG A 240 4.56 -4.70 -17.44
C ARG A 240 5.97 -4.27 -17.08
N PHE A 241 6.84 -5.24 -16.83
CA PHE A 241 8.24 -5.04 -16.50
C PHE A 241 9.09 -5.85 -17.45
N THR A 242 9.97 -5.16 -18.17
CA THR A 242 10.88 -5.79 -19.13
C THR A 242 12.28 -5.91 -18.53
N PHE A 243 12.88 -7.06 -18.75
CA PHE A 243 14.25 -7.39 -18.43
C PHE A 243 14.94 -7.80 -19.73
N LEU A 244 15.85 -6.95 -20.19
CA LEU A 244 16.59 -7.13 -21.42
C LEU A 244 17.64 -8.22 -21.24
N ASP A 245 17.75 -9.15 -22.18
CA ASP A 245 18.81 -10.15 -22.12
C ASP A 245 20.15 -9.55 -22.55
N ARG A 246 21.15 -9.65 -21.68
CA ARG A 246 22.49 -9.11 -21.93
C ARG A 246 23.52 -10.21 -21.73
N PRO A 247 24.73 -10.09 -22.29
CA PRO A 247 25.79 -11.09 -22.09
C PRO A 247 26.12 -11.38 -20.60
N ALA A 248 25.87 -10.41 -19.71
CA ALA A 248 26.06 -10.54 -18.27
C ALA A 248 24.83 -11.10 -17.52
N GLY A 249 23.77 -11.47 -18.24
CA GLY A 249 22.47 -11.86 -17.70
C GLY A 249 21.41 -10.78 -17.88
N LEU A 250 20.21 -11.04 -17.35
CA LEU A 250 19.07 -10.14 -17.45
C LEU A 250 19.36 -8.77 -16.81
N ALA A 251 19.11 -7.70 -17.55
CA ALA A 251 19.20 -6.32 -17.10
C ALA A 251 17.83 -5.66 -17.11
N ARG A 252 17.45 -4.98 -16.01
CA ARG A 252 16.17 -4.26 -15.97
C ARG A 252 16.15 -3.14 -17.00
N ASP A 253 15.04 -2.97 -17.71
CA ASP A 253 14.78 -1.74 -18.45
C ASP A 253 14.82 -0.53 -17.48
N PRO A 254 15.69 0.46 -17.70
CA PRO A 254 15.77 1.64 -16.84
C PRO A 254 14.51 2.51 -16.87
N GLU A 255 13.69 2.44 -17.92
CA GLU A 255 12.43 3.19 -18.03
C GLU A 255 11.29 2.58 -17.21
N GLU A 256 11.37 1.30 -16.85
CA GLU A 256 10.40 0.65 -15.96
C GLU A 256 10.86 0.75 -14.49
N PRO A 257 9.95 0.94 -13.50
CA PRO A 257 8.47 0.98 -13.58
C PRO A 257 7.81 2.24 -14.18
N ARG A 258 8.58 3.31 -14.44
CA ARG A 258 8.03 4.65 -14.68
C ARG A 258 7.09 4.67 -15.87
N LYS A 259 7.41 3.92 -16.92
CA LYS A 259 6.58 3.83 -18.12
C LYS A 259 5.24 3.17 -17.83
N SER A 260 5.22 1.98 -17.22
CA SER A 260 3.97 1.25 -16.96
C SER A 260 3.16 1.86 -15.80
N LEU A 261 3.76 2.00 -14.61
CA LEU A 261 3.04 2.51 -13.43
C LEU A 261 2.75 4.01 -13.52
N GLY A 262 3.68 4.80 -14.08
CA GLY A 262 3.49 6.23 -14.29
C GLY A 262 2.39 6.53 -15.30
N ALA A 263 2.21 5.71 -16.35
CA ALA A 263 1.10 5.85 -17.28
C ALA A 263 -0.27 5.63 -16.60
N LEU A 264 -0.40 4.58 -15.77
CA LEU A 264 -1.62 4.34 -14.98
C LEU A 264 -1.94 5.51 -14.05
N ALA A 265 -0.94 5.98 -13.30
CA ALA A 265 -1.11 7.08 -12.35
C ALA A 265 -1.43 8.41 -13.05
N SER A 266 -0.75 8.72 -14.15
CA SER A 266 -0.99 9.91 -14.97
C SER A 266 -2.39 9.89 -15.58
N ARG A 267 -2.87 8.71 -16.01
CA ARG A 267 -4.23 8.54 -16.51
C ARG A 267 -5.26 8.84 -15.42
N ALA A 268 -5.13 8.23 -14.24
CA ALA A 268 -6.02 8.49 -13.11
C ALA A 268 -6.04 9.99 -12.72
N LEU A 269 -4.86 10.63 -12.65
CA LEU A 269 -4.75 12.06 -12.39
C LEU A 269 -5.41 12.92 -13.47
N ALA A 270 -5.21 12.58 -14.75
CA ALA A 270 -5.83 13.30 -15.85
C ALA A 270 -7.37 13.21 -15.81
N ARG A 271 -7.93 12.03 -15.50
CA ARG A 271 -9.37 11.84 -15.30
C ARG A 271 -9.89 12.67 -14.12
N ALA A 272 -9.16 12.67 -13.00
CA ALA A 272 -9.50 13.48 -11.83
C ALA A 272 -9.52 14.99 -12.15
N ARG A 273 -8.52 15.49 -12.90
CA ARG A 273 -8.44 16.88 -13.35
C ARG A 273 -9.58 17.27 -14.29
N ARG A 274 -10.03 16.34 -15.13
CA ARG A 274 -11.23 16.51 -15.98
C ARG A 274 -12.55 16.40 -15.22
N ARG A 275 -12.50 16.13 -13.90
CA ARG A 275 -13.69 15.94 -13.04
C ARG A 275 -14.63 14.85 -13.55
N GLU A 276 -14.05 13.77 -14.06
CA GLU A 276 -14.80 12.54 -14.33
C GLU A 276 -15.45 12.01 -13.03
N PRO A 277 -16.46 11.12 -13.11
CA PRO A 277 -17.16 10.62 -11.94
C PRO A 277 -16.19 10.14 -10.86
N ALA A 278 -16.32 10.73 -9.66
CA ALA A 278 -15.34 10.56 -8.59
C ALA A 278 -15.15 9.09 -8.22
N ASP A 279 -16.24 8.32 -8.13
CA ASP A 279 -16.17 6.91 -7.75
C ASP A 279 -15.41 6.07 -8.78
N ASP A 280 -15.52 6.36 -10.08
CA ASP A 280 -14.76 5.65 -11.12
C ASP A 280 -13.25 5.94 -11.01
N VAL A 281 -12.90 7.20 -10.73
CA VAL A 281 -11.50 7.61 -10.52
C VAL A 281 -10.94 6.96 -9.25
N LEU A 282 -11.71 6.94 -8.16
CA LEU A 282 -11.27 6.37 -6.89
C LEU A 282 -11.04 4.87 -6.98
N VAL A 283 -11.91 4.16 -7.70
CA VAL A 283 -11.76 2.72 -7.92
C VAL A 283 -10.52 2.41 -8.77
N GLU A 284 -10.21 3.26 -9.76
CA GLU A 284 -8.96 3.16 -10.51
C GLU A 284 -7.74 3.44 -9.62
N VAL A 285 -7.77 4.51 -8.82
CA VAL A 285 -6.68 4.86 -7.90
C VAL A 285 -6.42 3.73 -6.89
N GLU A 286 -7.47 3.13 -6.34
CA GLU A 286 -7.36 1.99 -5.44
C GLU A 286 -6.72 0.78 -6.13
N ALA A 287 -7.17 0.43 -7.34
CA ALA A 287 -6.62 -0.69 -8.10
C ALA A 287 -5.13 -0.50 -8.42
N VAL A 288 -4.73 0.69 -8.87
CA VAL A 288 -3.34 1.00 -9.19
C VAL A 288 -2.49 1.04 -7.91
N THR A 289 -2.97 1.64 -6.82
CA THR A 289 -2.25 1.66 -5.55
C THR A 289 -2.06 0.24 -5.00
N ALA A 290 -3.08 -0.61 -5.12
CA ALA A 290 -3.00 -2.01 -4.72
C ALA A 290 -2.00 -2.80 -5.58
N LEU A 291 -1.95 -2.56 -6.89
CA LEU A 291 -0.97 -3.16 -7.79
C LEU A 291 0.46 -2.73 -7.43
N VAL A 292 0.71 -1.42 -7.26
CA VAL A 292 2.00 -0.87 -6.85
C VAL A 292 2.46 -1.51 -5.53
N ARG A 293 1.58 -1.55 -4.52
CA ARG A 293 1.90 -2.19 -3.24
C ARG A 293 2.23 -3.67 -3.39
N ALA A 294 1.54 -4.40 -4.26
CA ALA A 294 1.71 -5.84 -4.43
C ALA A 294 3.05 -6.22 -5.09
N ILE A 295 3.50 -5.45 -6.08
CA ILE A 295 4.61 -5.86 -6.96
C ILE A 295 5.96 -5.29 -6.55
N CYS A 296 5.99 -4.22 -5.77
CA CYS A 296 7.20 -3.49 -5.43
C CYS A 296 7.77 -3.98 -4.08
N PRO A 297 8.86 -4.77 -4.06
CA PRO A 297 9.37 -5.40 -2.83
C PRO A 297 9.92 -4.39 -1.81
N ASP A 298 10.18 -3.15 -2.23
CA ASP A 298 10.60 -2.03 -1.39
C ASP A 298 9.43 -1.38 -0.61
N LEU A 299 8.18 -1.78 -0.90
CA LEU A 299 6.98 -1.29 -0.22
C LEU A 299 6.45 -2.29 0.81
N PRO A 300 5.81 -1.79 1.90
CA PRO A 300 5.18 -2.64 2.90
C PRO A 300 4.02 -3.46 2.31
N GLY A 301 3.96 -4.76 2.62
CA GLY A 301 2.88 -5.62 2.13
C GLY A 301 3.01 -6.02 0.67
N ALA A 302 4.22 -5.97 0.12
CA ALA A 302 4.55 -6.62 -1.15
C ALA A 302 4.14 -8.09 -1.12
N ARG A 303 3.50 -8.51 -2.22
CA ARG A 303 3.09 -9.89 -2.47
C ARG A 303 4.15 -10.62 -3.28
N VAL A 304 4.92 -9.89 -4.09
CA VAL A 304 5.99 -10.47 -4.89
C VAL A 304 7.33 -10.32 -4.19
N ALA A 305 8.07 -11.42 -4.07
CA ALA A 305 9.37 -11.50 -3.41
C ALA A 305 10.34 -12.36 -4.24
N ASP A 306 11.60 -12.40 -3.81
CA ASP A 306 12.62 -13.33 -4.32
C ASP A 306 12.80 -13.35 -5.84
N PHE A 307 12.68 -12.19 -6.49
CA PHE A 307 13.09 -12.06 -7.90
C PHE A 307 14.54 -12.51 -8.05
N ARG A 308 14.78 -13.49 -8.92
CA ARG A 308 16.11 -14.02 -9.23
C ARG A 308 16.22 -14.35 -10.71
N PRO A 309 17.41 -14.17 -11.33
CA PRO A 309 18.64 -13.67 -10.73
C PRO A 309 18.70 -12.14 -10.58
N VAL A 310 17.63 -11.43 -10.96
CA VAL A 310 17.56 -9.96 -10.98
C VAL A 310 16.83 -9.40 -9.77
N ALA A 311 17.14 -8.17 -9.37
CA ALA A 311 16.33 -7.49 -8.38
C ALA A 311 14.94 -7.14 -8.94
N GLY A 312 13.91 -7.25 -8.08
CA GLY A 312 12.55 -6.86 -8.42
C GLY A 312 12.40 -5.35 -8.72
N PRO A 313 11.22 -4.93 -9.19
CA PRO A 313 10.96 -3.53 -9.50
C PRO A 313 11.05 -2.66 -8.24
N ARG A 314 11.63 -1.46 -8.37
CA ARG A 314 11.76 -0.49 -7.27
C ARG A 314 10.82 0.68 -7.52
N CYS A 315 9.92 0.96 -6.58
CA CYS A 315 8.84 1.91 -6.79
C CYS A 315 8.87 3.10 -5.82
N ALA A 316 9.65 3.03 -4.73
CA ALA A 316 9.75 4.07 -3.71
C ALA A 316 10.25 5.44 -4.22
N ALA A 317 10.80 5.51 -5.43
CA ALA A 317 11.32 6.74 -6.05
C ALA A 317 10.49 7.22 -7.26
N ASP A 318 9.39 6.54 -7.60
CA ASP A 318 8.58 6.89 -8.76
C ASP A 318 7.58 8.02 -8.48
N ASP A 319 7.19 8.72 -9.54
CA ASP A 319 6.20 9.80 -9.51
C ASP A 319 4.76 9.27 -9.34
N ALA A 320 4.51 7.99 -9.65
CA ALA A 320 3.19 7.37 -9.69
C ALA A 320 2.40 7.51 -8.38
N LEU A 321 3.00 7.22 -7.23
CA LEU A 321 2.30 7.34 -5.93
C LEU A 321 1.93 8.79 -5.59
N GLY A 322 2.73 9.76 -6.04
CA GLY A 322 2.41 11.18 -5.90
C GLY A 322 1.21 11.58 -6.75
N ASP A 323 1.17 11.13 -8.00
CA ASP A 323 0.06 11.43 -8.91
C ASP A 323 -1.24 10.75 -8.47
N LEU A 324 -1.18 9.51 -7.97
CA LEU A 324 -2.33 8.81 -7.38
C LEU A 324 -2.87 9.51 -6.14
N ALA A 325 -2.00 10.02 -5.26
CA ALA A 325 -2.43 10.77 -4.07
C ALA A 325 -3.12 12.10 -4.44
N VAL A 326 -2.64 12.81 -5.46
CA VAL A 326 -3.32 14.01 -5.98
C VAL A 326 -4.65 13.64 -6.65
N ALA A 327 -4.68 12.57 -7.46
CA ALA A 327 -5.88 12.09 -8.12
C ALA A 327 -6.98 11.72 -7.10
N GLU A 328 -6.62 10.99 -6.04
CA GLU A 328 -7.53 10.66 -4.94
C GLU A 328 -8.05 11.93 -4.27
N THR A 329 -7.16 12.87 -3.96
CA THR A 329 -7.55 14.14 -3.30
C THR A 329 -8.56 14.92 -4.15
N LEU A 330 -8.31 15.03 -5.46
CA LEU A 330 -9.18 15.72 -6.41
C LEU A 330 -10.55 15.03 -6.52
N ALA A 331 -10.57 13.70 -6.64
CA ALA A 331 -11.81 12.93 -6.74
C ALA A 331 -12.63 12.97 -5.44
N GLN A 332 -12.00 12.85 -4.27
CA GLN A 332 -12.71 12.98 -3.00
C GLN A 332 -13.26 14.41 -2.81
N ALA A 333 -12.51 15.43 -3.22
CA ALA A 333 -12.95 16.82 -3.18
C ALA A 333 -14.12 17.07 -4.15
N SER A 334 -14.07 16.56 -5.39
CA SER A 334 -15.18 16.72 -6.33
C SER A 334 -16.46 16.01 -5.86
N ALA A 335 -16.33 14.93 -5.09
CA ALA A 335 -17.44 14.24 -4.43
C ALA A 335 -17.94 14.93 -3.14
N GLY A 336 -17.33 16.03 -2.70
CA GLY A 336 -17.70 16.71 -1.44
C GLY A 336 -17.34 15.92 -0.17
N ARG A 337 -16.43 14.95 -0.26
CA ARG A 337 -16.03 14.05 0.84
C ARG A 337 -14.82 14.64 1.58
N ALA A 338 -15.05 15.70 2.35
CA ALA A 338 -14.01 16.51 2.99
C ALA A 338 -12.98 15.72 3.83
N PHE A 339 -13.42 14.80 4.70
CA PHE A 339 -12.49 13.99 5.51
C PHE A 339 -11.63 13.05 4.66
N HIS A 340 -12.23 12.44 3.63
CA HIS A 340 -11.49 11.59 2.69
C HIS A 340 -10.49 12.40 1.87
N ALA A 341 -10.84 13.62 1.45
CA ALA A 341 -9.92 14.52 0.75
C ALA A 341 -8.74 14.95 1.65
N LEU A 342 -9.00 15.25 2.93
CA LEU A 342 -7.96 15.54 3.92
C LEU A 342 -7.01 14.34 4.10
N ARG A 343 -7.55 13.12 4.22
CA ARG A 343 -6.74 11.89 4.28
C ARG A 343 -5.87 11.73 3.05
N ALA A 344 -6.48 11.79 1.86
CA ALA A 344 -5.80 11.61 0.58
C ALA A 344 -4.64 12.61 0.43
N ARG A 345 -4.85 13.87 0.78
CA ARG A 345 -3.79 14.89 0.81
C ARG A 345 -2.69 14.53 1.81
N GLY A 346 -3.04 13.96 2.95
CA GLY A 346 -2.08 13.48 3.96
C GLY A 346 -1.07 12.49 3.41
N ARG A 347 -1.46 11.66 2.43
CA ARG A 347 -0.59 10.67 1.80
C ARG A 347 0.58 11.27 1.02
N LEU A 348 0.48 12.54 0.57
CA LEU A 348 1.61 13.25 -0.05
C LEU A 348 2.79 13.46 0.89
N GLY A 349 2.57 13.40 2.21
CA GLY A 349 3.63 13.43 3.22
C GLY A 349 4.23 12.05 3.55
N GLY A 350 3.81 10.99 2.87
CA GLY A 350 4.25 9.62 3.14
C GLY A 350 5.70 9.33 2.69
N PRO A 351 6.37 8.33 3.28
CA PRO A 351 7.80 8.05 3.06
C PRO A 351 8.16 7.59 1.64
N PHE A 352 7.19 7.08 0.88
CA PHE A 352 7.39 6.56 -0.48
C PHE A 352 6.80 7.47 -1.57
N VAL A 353 6.37 8.68 -1.19
CA VAL A 353 5.75 9.62 -2.12
C VAL A 353 6.73 10.73 -2.44
N ARG A 354 7.09 10.87 -3.72
CA ARG A 354 7.87 12.00 -4.18
C ARG A 354 7.02 13.28 -4.17
N ARG A 355 7.25 14.09 -3.15
CA ARG A 355 6.58 15.37 -2.95
C ARG A 355 7.17 16.46 -3.84
N THR A 356 6.31 17.23 -4.51
CA THR A 356 6.69 18.44 -5.25
C THR A 356 5.78 19.60 -4.83
N ASN A 357 6.23 20.84 -5.04
CA ASN A 357 5.45 22.02 -4.70
C ASN A 357 4.14 22.09 -5.52
N GLU A 358 4.18 21.64 -6.78
CA GLU A 358 3.02 21.64 -7.67
C GLU A 358 1.93 20.70 -7.14
N ARG A 359 2.30 19.45 -6.78
CA ARG A 359 1.39 18.46 -6.20
C ARG A 359 0.79 18.95 -4.89
N ASP A 360 1.61 19.53 -4.03
CA ASP A 360 1.15 20.09 -2.75
C ASP A 360 0.13 21.22 -2.93
N VAL A 361 0.40 22.14 -3.85
CA VAL A 361 -0.48 23.28 -4.12
C VAL A 361 -1.80 22.80 -4.72
N GLU A 362 -1.74 21.86 -5.67
CA GLU A 362 -2.94 21.28 -6.30
C GLU A 362 -3.82 20.55 -5.28
N ALA A 363 -3.25 19.63 -4.51
CA ALA A 363 -3.99 18.89 -3.48
C ALA A 363 -4.51 19.80 -2.36
N ARG A 364 -3.75 20.83 -1.97
CA ARG A 364 -4.21 21.83 -1.00
C ARG A 364 -5.43 22.58 -1.52
N LYS A 365 -5.39 23.12 -2.73
CA LYS A 365 -6.52 23.84 -3.35
C LYS A 365 -7.77 22.96 -3.47
N ALA A 366 -7.58 21.68 -3.79
CA ALA A 366 -8.68 20.72 -3.84
C ALA A 366 -9.35 20.55 -2.47
N VAL A 367 -8.57 20.36 -1.40
CA VAL A 367 -9.09 20.29 -0.03
C VAL A 367 -9.79 21.59 0.38
N GLU A 368 -9.18 22.75 0.11
CA GLU A 368 -9.74 24.08 0.40
C GLU A 368 -11.08 24.34 -0.31
N SER A 369 -11.40 23.60 -1.36
CA SER A 369 -12.70 23.69 -2.04
C SER A 369 -13.84 22.99 -1.30
N VAL A 370 -13.53 22.07 -0.38
CA VAL A 370 -14.50 21.26 0.38
C VAL A 370 -14.43 21.49 1.89
N VAL A 371 -13.48 22.28 2.37
CA VAL A 371 -13.37 22.69 3.77
C VAL A 371 -13.36 24.20 3.90
N GLU A 372 -13.96 24.70 4.97
CA GLU A 372 -13.83 26.10 5.38
C GLU A 372 -12.54 26.24 6.21
N LEU A 373 -11.54 26.98 5.71
CA LEU A 373 -10.35 27.28 6.50
C LEU A 373 -10.70 28.30 7.58
N VAL A 374 -10.45 27.94 8.84
CA VAL A 374 -10.78 28.79 9.99
C VAL A 374 -9.54 29.03 10.83
N ALA A 375 -9.16 30.30 10.96
CA ALA A 375 -8.19 30.70 11.96
C ALA A 375 -8.91 30.76 13.32
N PRO A 376 -8.50 29.99 14.33
CA PRO A 376 -9.11 30.08 15.65
C PRO A 376 -8.89 31.49 16.23
N ARG A 377 -9.95 32.06 16.81
CA ARG A 377 -9.89 33.36 17.49
C ARG A 377 -8.93 33.34 18.67
N ASP A 378 -8.87 32.20 19.35
CA ASP A 378 -8.06 31.98 20.54
C ASP A 378 -7.64 30.51 20.65
N VAL A 379 -6.41 30.27 21.10
CA VAL A 379 -5.87 28.93 21.37
C VAL A 379 -5.17 28.95 22.72
N LYS A 380 -5.66 28.14 23.66
CA LYS A 380 -5.21 28.12 25.05
C LYS A 380 -4.74 26.73 25.45
N VAL A 381 -3.56 26.68 26.06
CA VAL A 381 -3.08 25.49 26.78
C VAL A 381 -3.61 25.57 28.21
N LEU A 382 -4.22 24.49 28.70
CA LEU A 382 -4.78 24.43 30.04
C LEU A 382 -3.76 23.87 31.05
N GLY A 383 -3.93 24.25 32.31
CA GLY A 383 -3.09 23.82 33.43
C GLY A 383 -3.20 22.32 33.80
N PRO A 384 -4.41 21.72 33.85
CA PRO A 384 -4.56 20.34 34.29
C PRO A 384 -3.88 19.36 33.34
N SER A 385 -3.19 18.37 33.91
CA SER A 385 -2.47 17.35 33.15
C SER A 385 -3.41 16.16 32.85
N PRO A 386 -3.81 15.94 31.58
CA PRO A 386 -4.76 14.88 31.26
C PRO A 386 -4.13 13.49 31.43
N LEU A 387 -4.90 12.52 31.91
CA LEU A 387 -4.51 11.12 31.95
C LEU A 387 -4.65 10.50 30.54
N ALA A 388 -3.74 10.89 29.66
CA ALA A 388 -3.78 10.52 28.26
C ALA A 388 -3.42 9.03 28.03
N PRO A 389 -4.25 8.26 27.31
CA PRO A 389 -3.88 6.90 26.90
C PRO A 389 -2.72 6.90 25.90
N LYS A 390 -2.13 5.73 25.65
CA LYS A 390 -1.14 5.58 24.57
C LYS A 390 -1.82 5.83 23.22
N ARG A 391 -1.22 6.68 22.38
CA ARG A 391 -1.78 7.16 21.10
C ARG A 391 -2.31 6.08 20.15
N HIS A 392 -1.66 4.92 20.10
CA HIS A 392 -2.05 3.83 19.21
C HIS A 392 -3.12 2.91 19.79
N VAL A 393 -3.47 3.07 21.07
CA VAL A 393 -4.53 2.32 21.71
C VAL A 393 -5.85 3.05 21.42
N PRO A 394 -6.84 2.39 20.79
CA PRO A 394 -8.15 2.98 20.59
C PRO A 394 -8.79 3.31 21.95
N ALA A 395 -8.97 4.59 22.22
CA ALA A 395 -9.44 5.06 23.52
C ALA A 395 -10.21 6.38 23.42
N PHE A 396 -11.21 6.54 24.27
CA PHE A 396 -11.87 7.83 24.47
C PHE A 396 -10.92 8.83 25.10
N SER A 397 -11.06 10.09 24.69
CA SER A 397 -10.29 11.20 25.20
C SER A 397 -10.54 11.41 26.70
N PRO A 398 -9.53 11.83 27.48
CA PRO A 398 -9.74 12.36 28.83
C PRO A 398 -10.42 13.73 28.84
N LEU A 399 -10.77 14.30 27.67
CA LEU A 399 -11.41 15.60 27.53
C LEU A 399 -12.89 15.43 27.17
N SER A 400 -13.79 16.17 27.81
CA SER A 400 -15.20 16.22 27.40
C SER A 400 -15.86 17.53 27.79
N PHE A 401 -16.64 18.12 26.90
CA PHE A 401 -17.46 19.29 27.24
C PHE A 401 -18.77 18.85 27.90
N ARG A 402 -19.05 19.35 29.10
CA ARG A 402 -20.38 19.21 29.73
C ARG A 402 -21.36 20.25 29.23
N ARG A 403 -20.86 21.47 29.04
CA ARG A 403 -21.54 22.63 28.46
C ARG A 403 -20.57 23.36 27.54
N ALA A 404 -21.05 24.31 26.75
CA ALA A 404 -20.22 25.01 25.77
C ALA A 404 -18.98 25.68 26.38
N ASP A 405 -19.06 26.14 27.63
CA ASP A 405 -18.05 26.87 28.39
C ASP A 405 -17.37 26.05 29.51
N ALA A 406 -17.75 24.78 29.71
CA ALA A 406 -17.24 23.94 30.79
C ALA A 406 -16.60 22.67 30.23
N LEU A 407 -15.27 22.60 30.31
CA LEU A 407 -14.48 21.43 29.90
C LEU A 407 -14.12 20.57 31.11
N SER A 408 -14.52 19.32 31.09
CA SER A 408 -14.05 18.30 32.04
C SER A 408 -12.78 17.62 31.51
N ILE A 409 -11.79 17.47 32.38
CA ILE A 409 -10.50 16.84 32.10
C ILE A 409 -10.28 15.73 33.13
N VAL A 410 -10.15 14.49 32.67
CA VAL A 410 -9.73 13.36 33.50
C VAL A 410 -8.23 13.46 33.74
N THR A 411 -7.82 13.53 35.02
CA THR A 411 -6.44 13.58 35.49
C THR A 411 -6.15 12.36 36.38
N GLY A 412 -4.91 12.22 36.84
CA GLY A 412 -4.55 11.19 37.83
C GLY A 412 -5.26 11.34 39.18
N GLU A 413 -5.84 12.50 39.47
CA GLU A 413 -6.50 12.81 40.75
C GLU A 413 -8.04 12.80 40.66
N GLY A 414 -8.61 12.55 39.48
CA GLY A 414 -10.05 12.59 39.24
C GLY A 414 -10.41 13.51 38.07
N ILE A 415 -11.61 14.10 38.09
CA ILE A 415 -12.02 15.05 37.06
C ILE A 415 -11.76 16.48 37.55
N VAL A 416 -11.08 17.27 36.72
CA VAL A 416 -11.00 18.73 36.85
C VAL A 416 -11.93 19.38 35.83
N GLU A 417 -12.84 20.21 36.31
CA GLU A 417 -13.69 21.06 35.47
C GLU A 417 -13.03 22.43 35.33
N VAL A 418 -12.89 22.88 34.08
CA VAL A 418 -12.32 24.17 33.73
C VAL A 418 -13.43 25.03 33.13
N ASP A 419 -13.75 26.14 33.79
CA ASP A 419 -14.58 27.19 33.22
C ASP A 419 -13.72 27.97 32.21
N LEU A 420 -14.09 27.92 30.92
CA LEU A 420 -13.28 28.52 29.86
C LEU A 420 -13.39 30.05 29.79
N SER A 421 -14.36 30.63 30.49
CA SER A 421 -14.57 32.08 30.58
C SER A 421 -13.75 32.69 31.72
N THR A 422 -13.78 32.10 32.92
CA THR A 422 -13.07 32.59 34.11
C THR A 422 -11.68 31.96 34.29
N ARG A 423 -11.47 30.78 33.69
CA ARG A 423 -10.31 29.89 33.89
C ARG A 423 -10.21 29.32 35.30
N GLU A 424 -11.31 29.33 36.04
CA GLU A 424 -11.35 28.66 37.33
C GLU A 424 -11.35 27.14 37.12
N GLU A 425 -10.53 26.47 37.91
CA GLU A 425 -10.39 25.02 37.93
C GLU A 425 -11.05 24.49 39.20
N THR A 426 -12.04 23.63 39.05
CA THR A 426 -12.76 23.04 40.18
C THR A 426 -12.70 21.52 40.08
N ARG A 427 -12.48 20.85 41.20
CA ARG A 427 -12.55 19.39 41.23
C ARG A 427 -14.00 18.94 41.16
N SER A 428 -14.33 18.09 40.20
CA SER A 428 -15.66 17.50 40.07
C SER A 428 -15.78 16.32 41.04
N PRO A 429 -16.93 16.15 41.72
CA PRO A 429 -17.19 14.98 42.55
C PRO A 429 -17.48 13.72 41.73
N ASP A 430 -17.71 13.86 40.42
CA ASP A 430 -18.09 12.75 39.56
C ASP A 430 -16.89 11.81 39.28
N PRO A 431 -17.15 10.51 39.13
CA PRO A 431 -16.10 9.56 38.82
C PRO A 431 -15.57 9.79 37.39
N PRO A 432 -14.25 9.57 37.14
CA PRO A 432 -13.69 9.63 35.80
C PRO A 432 -14.36 8.60 34.88
N TRP A 433 -14.66 9.00 33.64
CA TRP A 433 -15.18 8.07 32.65
C TRP A 433 -14.07 7.13 32.15
N PRO A 434 -14.41 5.88 31.78
CA PRO A 434 -13.43 4.95 31.25
C PRO A 434 -12.94 5.39 29.87
N SER A 435 -11.62 5.26 29.64
CA SER A 435 -11.04 5.50 28.32
C SER A 435 -11.21 4.30 27.38
N ALA A 436 -11.50 3.10 27.91
CA ALA A 436 -11.69 1.90 27.13
C ALA A 436 -12.94 1.98 26.24
N VAL A 437 -12.80 1.57 24.98
CA VAL A 437 -13.93 1.46 24.05
C VAL A 437 -14.54 0.06 24.19
N VAL A 438 -15.75 0.01 24.73
CA VAL A 438 -16.47 -1.24 25.02
C VAL A 438 -17.72 -1.31 24.15
N ALA A 439 -17.82 -2.34 23.31
CA ALA A 439 -18.99 -2.58 22.46
C ALA A 439 -20.21 -3.06 23.28
N LYS A 440 -21.39 -3.08 22.65
CA LYS A 440 -22.69 -3.40 23.29
C LYS A 440 -22.75 -4.79 23.96
N GLY A 441 -21.85 -5.71 23.61
CA GLY A 441 -21.72 -7.04 24.24
C GLY A 441 -20.67 -7.12 25.36
N GLY A 442 -20.06 -6.02 25.78
CA GLY A 442 -18.99 -6.00 26.78
C GLY A 442 -17.58 -6.27 26.22
N ALA A 443 -17.48 -6.64 24.94
CA ALA A 443 -16.21 -6.83 24.25
C ALA A 443 -15.46 -5.49 24.10
N ARG A 444 -14.15 -5.51 24.38
CA ARG A 444 -13.34 -4.29 24.43
C ARG A 444 -12.45 -4.20 23.19
N LEU A 445 -12.51 -3.08 22.48
CA LEU A 445 -11.57 -2.80 21.39
C LEU A 445 -10.16 -2.65 21.96
N VAL A 446 -9.24 -3.50 21.50
CA VAL A 446 -7.86 -3.56 21.98
C VAL A 446 -6.95 -2.74 21.09
N GLU A 447 -7.07 -2.93 19.79
CA GLU A 447 -6.21 -2.30 18.79
C GLU A 447 -6.86 -2.30 17.41
N VAL A 448 -6.38 -1.40 16.56
CA VAL A 448 -6.56 -1.45 15.11
C VAL A 448 -5.18 -1.57 14.49
N TYR A 449 -5.00 -2.46 13.52
CA TYR A 449 -3.68 -2.77 12.99
C TYR A 449 -3.69 -3.11 11.49
N ASP A 450 -2.57 -2.85 10.81
CA ASP A 450 -2.26 -3.41 9.51
C ASP A 450 -1.58 -4.77 9.73
N ALA A 451 -2.21 -5.85 9.26
CA ALA A 451 -1.66 -7.20 9.32
C ALA A 451 -0.43 -7.38 8.42
N CYS A 452 -0.08 -6.38 7.60
CA CYS A 452 1.12 -6.32 6.78
C CYS A 452 1.20 -7.36 5.66
N ARG A 453 0.08 -8.02 5.37
CA ARG A 453 -0.05 -9.01 4.31
C ARG A 453 -0.59 -8.38 3.02
N GLY A 454 -0.46 -7.06 2.91
CA GLY A 454 -1.08 -6.28 1.86
C GLY A 454 -2.61 -6.28 1.91
N GLY A 455 -3.26 -6.75 2.98
CA GLY A 455 -4.72 -6.84 3.14
C GLY A 455 -5.39 -5.56 3.69
N PRO A 456 -6.71 -5.59 3.93
CA PRO A 456 -7.40 -4.55 4.69
C PRO A 456 -6.91 -4.44 6.15
N LEU A 457 -7.18 -3.30 6.80
CA LEU A 457 -6.95 -3.13 8.24
C LEU A 457 -7.85 -4.07 9.07
N ARG A 458 -7.43 -4.35 10.31
CA ARG A 458 -8.15 -5.22 11.25
C ARG A 458 -8.35 -4.51 12.60
N ALA A 459 -9.45 -4.82 13.27
CA ALA A 459 -9.71 -4.41 14.66
C ALA A 459 -9.83 -5.65 15.55
N THR A 460 -9.04 -5.73 16.62
CA THR A 460 -9.16 -6.81 17.61
C THR A 460 -10.04 -6.38 18.77
N PHE A 461 -11.04 -7.20 19.08
CA PHE A 461 -11.87 -7.08 20.27
C PHE A 461 -11.53 -8.21 21.26
N ALA A 462 -11.17 -7.83 22.48
CA ALA A 462 -11.05 -8.77 23.58
C ALA A 462 -12.44 -9.23 24.04
N PRO A 463 -12.58 -10.48 24.50
CA PRO A 463 -13.83 -11.01 25.00
C PRO A 463 -14.36 -10.17 26.17
N ALA A 464 -15.67 -10.26 26.39
CA ALA A 464 -16.32 -9.57 27.48
C ALA A 464 -15.87 -10.15 28.84
N PRO A 465 -15.76 -9.35 29.92
CA PRO A 465 -15.30 -9.85 31.22
C PRO A 465 -16.16 -10.97 31.81
N ASN A 466 -17.44 -11.03 31.42
CA ASN A 466 -18.41 -12.06 31.82
C ASN A 466 -18.36 -13.32 30.93
N ASP A 467 -17.56 -13.32 29.87
CA ASP A 467 -17.22 -14.49 29.06
C ASP A 467 -15.70 -14.57 28.83
N PRO A 468 -14.90 -14.74 29.90
CA PRO A 468 -13.44 -14.74 29.79
C PRO A 468 -12.88 -15.97 29.05
N ALA A 469 -13.73 -16.98 28.79
CA ALA A 469 -13.40 -18.14 27.97
C ALA A 469 -13.60 -17.87 26.47
N GLY A 470 -14.24 -16.77 26.09
CA GLY A 470 -14.39 -16.36 24.70
C GLY A 470 -13.06 -15.98 24.07
N ASP A 471 -12.90 -16.29 22.77
CA ASP A 471 -11.71 -15.91 22.01
C ASP A 471 -11.73 -14.41 21.65
N ALA A 472 -10.55 -13.83 21.42
CA ALA A 472 -10.47 -12.52 20.82
C ALA A 472 -11.01 -12.55 19.38
N HIS A 473 -11.80 -11.55 19.02
CA HIS A 473 -12.43 -11.45 17.70
C HIS A 473 -11.74 -10.39 16.85
N ASP A 474 -11.30 -10.78 15.65
CA ASP A 474 -10.78 -9.85 14.66
C ASP A 474 -11.85 -9.50 13.63
N VAL A 475 -12.14 -8.20 13.49
CA VAL A 475 -13.04 -7.66 12.48
C VAL A 475 -12.21 -7.07 11.34
N VAL A 476 -12.49 -7.51 10.11
CA VAL A 476 -11.91 -6.91 8.90
C VAL A 476 -12.55 -5.54 8.66
N LEU A 477 -11.71 -4.52 8.49
CA LEU A 477 -12.15 -3.14 8.24
C LEU A 477 -12.08 -2.82 6.74
N PRO A 478 -13.06 -2.13 6.14
CA PRO A 478 -13.05 -1.76 4.73
C PRO A 478 -12.12 -0.56 4.45
N VAL A 479 -10.93 -0.55 5.05
CA VAL A 479 -9.95 0.52 4.96
C VAL A 479 -8.63 -0.06 4.47
N ALA A 480 -8.17 0.41 3.32
CA ALA A 480 -6.83 0.09 2.83
C ALA A 480 -5.77 0.76 3.73
N PRO A 481 -4.73 0.03 4.17
CA PRO A 481 -3.65 0.62 4.94
C PRO A 481 -2.89 1.65 4.11
N ASP A 482 -2.38 2.69 4.75
CA ASP A 482 -1.44 3.63 4.10
C ASP A 482 -0.09 2.94 3.88
N LEU A 483 0.70 3.45 2.93
CA LEU A 483 2.06 2.96 2.68
C LEU A 483 2.99 3.44 3.83
N GLY A 484 3.08 2.61 4.87
CA GLY A 484 3.84 2.87 6.09
C GLY A 484 5.18 2.13 6.19
N PRO A 485 5.87 2.19 7.34
CA PRO A 485 7.11 1.44 7.53
C PRO A 485 6.91 -0.06 7.34
N THR A 486 7.98 -0.77 7.01
CA THR A 486 7.98 -2.24 6.98
C THR A 486 7.58 -2.81 8.34
N CYS A 487 7.03 -4.02 8.31
CA CYS A 487 6.40 -4.58 9.49
C CYS A 487 7.45 -5.17 10.42
N THR A 488 7.44 -4.67 11.65
CA THR A 488 8.45 -4.99 12.67
C THR A 488 7.97 -6.08 13.63
N THR A 489 6.70 -6.46 13.58
CA THR A 489 6.13 -7.51 14.42
C THR A 489 5.38 -8.54 13.59
N SER A 490 5.27 -9.78 14.11
CA SER A 490 4.53 -10.87 13.49
C SER A 490 3.01 -10.63 13.45
N ARG A 491 2.49 -9.78 14.35
CA ARG A 491 1.07 -9.43 14.41
C ARG A 491 0.70 -8.33 13.41
N GLY A 492 1.61 -7.41 13.15
CA GLY A 492 1.41 -6.29 12.23
C GLY A 492 1.92 -4.95 12.76
N GLN A 493 1.42 -3.85 12.20
CA GLN A 493 1.71 -2.49 12.65
C GLN A 493 0.46 -1.84 13.22
N PRO A 494 0.52 -1.23 14.42
CA PRO A 494 -0.65 -0.56 14.99
C PRO A 494 -1.03 0.66 14.16
N VAL A 495 -2.32 0.89 14.02
CA VAL A 495 -2.91 2.01 13.27
C VAL A 495 -3.76 2.84 14.22
N ALA A 496 -3.58 4.16 14.18
CA ALA A 496 -4.36 5.06 15.00
C ALA A 496 -5.85 4.96 14.63
N ALA A 497 -6.68 4.77 15.65
CA ALA A 497 -8.13 4.75 15.55
C ALA A 497 -8.72 5.68 16.62
N THR A 498 -9.50 6.66 16.19
CA THR A 498 -10.15 7.62 17.08
C THR A 498 -11.62 7.22 17.26
N PRO A 499 -12.04 6.86 18.48
CA PRO A 499 -13.44 6.55 18.74
C PRO A 499 -14.32 7.80 18.62
N ILE A 500 -15.41 7.68 17.85
CA ILE A 500 -16.39 8.75 17.67
C ILE A 500 -17.52 8.57 18.66
N ALA A 501 -18.15 7.40 18.63
CA ALA A 501 -19.28 7.05 19.49
C ALA A 501 -19.40 5.52 19.64
N VAL A 502 -20.11 5.10 20.68
CA VAL A 502 -20.58 3.72 20.83
C VAL A 502 -22.09 3.79 21.00
N GLY A 503 -22.82 3.04 20.17
CA GLY A 503 -24.28 3.07 20.15
C GLY A 503 -24.90 1.71 19.85
N PRO A 504 -26.25 1.68 19.69
CA PRO A 504 -26.97 0.44 19.41
C PRO A 504 -26.53 -0.27 18.13
N ALA A 505 -26.08 0.49 17.12
CA ALA A 505 -25.61 -0.02 15.84
C ALA A 505 -24.20 -0.62 15.91
N GLY A 506 -23.39 -0.23 16.90
CA GLY A 506 -22.02 -0.70 17.09
C GLY A 506 -21.06 0.40 17.52
N VAL A 507 -19.80 0.26 17.10
CA VAL A 507 -18.70 1.18 17.45
C VAL A 507 -18.37 2.02 16.22
N GLU A 508 -18.55 3.34 16.33
CA GLU A 508 -18.20 4.30 15.30
C GLU A 508 -16.76 4.77 15.52
N LEU A 509 -15.90 4.55 14.52
CA LEU A 509 -14.47 4.84 14.60
C LEU A 509 -14.04 5.71 13.42
N PHE A 510 -13.03 6.53 13.65
CA PHE A 510 -12.24 7.15 12.59
C PHE A 510 -10.89 6.44 12.48
N VAL A 511 -10.71 5.64 11.44
CA VAL A 511 -9.54 4.78 11.23
C VAL A 511 -8.77 5.24 10.02
N ALA A 512 -7.49 5.55 10.20
CA ALA A 512 -6.59 5.98 9.12
C ALA A 512 -7.18 7.09 8.21
N GLY A 513 -8.00 8.01 8.75
CA GLY A 513 -8.63 9.07 7.95
C GLY A 513 -10.01 8.76 7.40
N VAL A 514 -10.60 7.62 7.75
CA VAL A 514 -11.89 7.14 7.21
C VAL A 514 -12.86 6.84 8.35
N PRO A 515 -14.09 7.39 8.32
CA PRO A 515 -15.12 7.02 9.28
C PRO A 515 -15.71 5.65 8.93
N ILE A 516 -15.82 4.78 9.93
CA ILE A 516 -16.36 3.43 9.79
C ILE A 516 -17.31 3.11 10.95
N LEU A 517 -18.21 2.16 10.70
CA LEU A 517 -19.03 1.52 11.72
C LEU A 517 -18.64 0.05 11.83
N VAL A 518 -18.13 -0.37 12.98
CA VAL A 518 -18.04 -1.79 13.34
C VAL A 518 -19.37 -2.20 13.92
N ARG A 519 -20.07 -3.17 13.32
CA ARG A 519 -21.41 -3.58 13.74
C ARG A 519 -21.42 -4.13 15.17
N ALA A 520 -22.55 -4.00 15.86
CA ALA A 520 -22.68 -4.40 17.27
C ALA A 520 -22.42 -5.89 17.53
N ASP A 521 -22.61 -6.74 16.53
CA ASP A 521 -22.33 -8.19 16.58
C ASP A 521 -20.85 -8.53 16.31
N LEU A 522 -20.03 -7.53 16.00
CA LEU A 522 -18.60 -7.67 15.68
C LEU A 522 -18.31 -8.61 14.50
N THR A 523 -19.26 -8.80 13.59
CA THR A 523 -19.07 -9.69 12.44
C THR A 523 -18.55 -8.96 11.20
N SER A 524 -18.82 -7.66 11.09
CA SER A 524 -18.43 -6.86 9.93
C SER A 524 -18.28 -5.39 10.27
N ALA A 525 -17.65 -4.65 9.37
CA ALA A 525 -17.52 -3.20 9.42
C ALA A 525 -17.86 -2.58 8.05
N GLU A 526 -18.42 -1.39 8.06
CA GLU A 526 -18.80 -0.66 6.85
C GLU A 526 -18.23 0.77 6.83
N LEU A 527 -17.99 1.30 5.63
CA LEU A 527 -17.61 2.69 5.43
C LEU A 527 -18.79 3.61 5.70
N LEU A 528 -18.55 4.69 6.44
CA LEU A 528 -19.53 5.75 6.59
C LEU A 528 -19.24 6.88 5.60
N PRO A 529 -20.27 7.51 5.00
CA PRO A 529 -20.06 8.65 4.12
C PRO A 529 -19.60 9.90 4.88
N ARG A 530 -19.98 10.01 6.16
CA ARG A 530 -19.63 11.09 7.09
C ARG A 530 -19.53 10.53 8.50
N PRO A 531 -18.66 11.10 9.35
CA PRO A 531 -18.68 10.81 10.77
C PRO A 531 -19.88 11.49 11.44
N GLY A 532 -20.38 10.88 12.51
CA GLY A 532 -21.44 11.42 13.35
C GLY A 532 -22.83 10.99 12.87
N GLY A 533 -23.51 10.24 13.73
CA GLY A 533 -24.91 9.85 13.61
C GLY A 533 -25.50 9.30 14.91
N SER A 534 -24.63 8.87 15.84
CA SER A 534 -24.99 8.49 17.20
C SER A 534 -24.56 9.58 18.19
N GLY A 535 -25.30 9.77 19.29
CA GLY A 535 -24.87 10.66 20.37
C GLY A 535 -23.51 10.22 20.91
N GLY A 536 -22.59 11.18 21.09
CA GLY A 536 -21.23 10.91 21.54
C GLY A 536 -21.17 10.43 22.99
N ALA A 537 -20.28 9.48 23.27
CA ALA A 537 -19.88 9.15 24.64
C ALA A 537 -18.99 10.26 25.22
N LEU A 538 -18.89 10.35 26.55
CA LEU A 538 -17.89 11.21 27.18
C LEU A 538 -16.49 10.82 26.68
N GLY A 539 -15.70 11.82 26.28
CA GLY A 539 -14.40 11.59 25.65
C GLY A 539 -14.44 11.24 24.16
N GLY A 540 -15.62 11.10 23.56
CA GLY A 540 -15.79 10.84 22.14
C GLY A 540 -15.38 12.03 21.26
N ALA A 541 -14.96 11.72 20.04
CA ALA A 541 -14.78 12.73 18.99
C ALA A 541 -16.11 13.33 18.50
N GLY A 542 -17.24 12.64 18.75
CA GLY A 542 -18.58 13.17 18.54
C GLY A 542 -19.09 13.95 19.74
N GLY A 543 -19.79 15.06 19.49
CA GLY A 543 -20.55 15.79 20.50
C GLY A 543 -21.75 14.98 21.00
N ALA A 544 -22.35 15.39 22.12
CA ALA A 544 -23.45 14.67 22.77
C ALA A 544 -24.65 14.39 21.83
N THR A 545 -24.92 15.28 20.89
CA THR A 545 -26.01 15.18 19.90
C THR A 545 -25.62 14.41 18.63
N GLY A 546 -24.34 14.09 18.43
CA GLY A 546 -23.81 13.52 17.19
C GLY A 546 -23.73 14.51 16.01
N SER A 547 -24.21 15.75 16.17
CA SER A 547 -24.24 16.78 15.11
C SER A 547 -22.91 17.51 14.90
N VAL A 548 -21.98 17.32 15.83
CA VAL A 548 -20.63 17.91 15.80
C VAL A 548 -19.60 16.81 15.97
N VAL A 549 -18.56 16.81 15.14
CA VAL A 549 -17.43 15.87 15.25
C VAL A 549 -16.11 16.61 15.11
N ALA A 550 -15.14 16.33 15.98
CA ALA A 550 -13.80 16.91 15.92
C ALA A 550 -12.73 15.83 15.77
N LEU A 551 -11.88 15.97 14.75
CA LEU A 551 -10.82 15.00 14.45
C LEU A 551 -9.49 15.72 14.23
N GLY A 552 -8.44 15.22 14.89
CA GLY A 552 -7.06 15.65 14.62
C GLY A 552 -6.60 15.15 13.25
N THR A 553 -5.91 15.99 12.49
CA THR A 553 -5.33 15.68 11.18
C THR A 553 -3.89 16.21 11.13
N PRO A 554 -3.06 15.76 10.16
CA PRO A 554 -1.74 16.35 9.95
C PRO A 554 -1.76 17.86 9.64
N PHE A 555 -2.92 18.41 9.24
CA PHE A 555 -3.09 19.80 8.83
C PHE A 555 -3.76 20.69 9.87
N GLY A 556 -4.13 20.15 11.03
CA GLY A 556 -4.95 20.86 12.02
C GLY A 556 -6.10 20.02 12.55
N VAL A 557 -7.12 20.67 13.09
CA VAL A 557 -8.32 20.02 13.60
C VAL A 557 -9.46 20.17 12.59
N ALA A 558 -9.97 19.06 12.07
CA ALA A 558 -11.15 19.04 11.23
C ALA A 558 -12.40 18.94 12.11
N LEU A 559 -13.23 19.98 12.08
CA LEU A 559 -14.47 20.09 12.84
C LEU A 559 -15.67 20.05 11.88
N GLN A 560 -16.47 19.00 11.96
CA GLN A 560 -17.76 18.95 11.28
C GLN A 560 -18.84 19.58 12.15
N VAL A 561 -19.56 20.57 11.63
CA VAL A 561 -20.73 21.19 12.27
C VAL A 561 -21.88 21.18 11.26
N SER A 562 -22.98 20.50 11.57
CA SER A 562 -24.17 20.42 10.71
C SER A 562 -23.82 19.99 9.27
N GLY A 563 -22.90 19.04 9.13
CA GLY A 563 -22.45 18.49 7.85
C GLY A 563 -21.43 19.34 7.08
N LYS A 564 -21.10 20.55 7.53
CA LYS A 564 -20.00 21.36 6.96
C LYS A 564 -18.71 21.09 7.72
N VAL A 565 -17.60 20.96 7.00
CA VAL A 565 -16.28 20.72 7.61
C VAL A 565 -15.47 22.01 7.64
N LYS A 566 -15.03 22.40 8.83
CA LYS A 566 -14.11 23.49 9.11
C LYS A 566 -12.74 22.90 9.42
N LEU A 567 -11.68 23.41 8.80
CA LEU A 567 -10.32 23.04 9.14
C LEU A 567 -9.68 24.16 9.96
N LEU A 568 -9.53 23.90 11.26
CA LEU A 568 -8.84 24.80 12.18
C LEU A 568 -7.34 24.58 12.07
N SER A 569 -6.62 25.61 11.63
CA SER A 569 -5.16 25.58 11.49
C SER A 569 -4.52 26.67 12.34
N SER A 570 -3.62 26.27 13.22
CA SER A 570 -2.77 27.14 14.05
C SER A 570 -1.48 26.39 14.36
N PRO A 571 -0.32 27.05 14.51
CA PRO A 571 0.93 26.39 14.92
C PRO A 571 0.78 25.55 16.20
N SER A 572 -0.09 25.96 17.12
CA SER A 572 -0.40 25.25 18.37
C SER A 572 -1.37 24.07 18.21
N LEU A 573 -1.93 23.88 17.01
CA LEU A 573 -2.84 22.81 16.62
C LEU A 573 -2.28 21.98 15.45
N THR A 574 -0.98 22.09 15.16
CA THR A 574 -0.30 21.29 14.14
C THR A 574 0.65 20.29 14.79
N GLY A 575 0.82 19.12 14.17
CA GLY A 575 1.69 18.05 14.68
C GLY A 575 0.89 16.93 15.35
N ASP A 576 1.29 16.56 16.58
CA ASP A 576 0.69 15.44 17.32
C ASP A 576 -0.62 15.84 18.02
N VAL A 577 -1.65 16.12 17.22
CA VAL A 577 -3.00 16.45 17.70
C VAL A 577 -3.89 15.22 17.64
N TRP A 578 -4.46 14.83 18.78
CA TRP A 578 -5.36 13.68 18.89
C TRP A 578 -6.32 13.83 20.07
N GLY A 579 -7.24 12.88 20.27
CA GLY A 579 -8.18 12.91 21.39
C GLY A 579 -9.05 14.17 21.41
N CYS A 580 -9.46 14.65 20.23
CA CYS A 580 -10.26 15.86 20.13
C CYS A 580 -11.71 15.61 20.57
N THR A 581 -12.30 16.57 21.25
CA THR A 581 -13.72 16.60 21.62
C THR A 581 -14.30 17.97 21.29
N PRO A 582 -15.46 18.05 20.61
CA PRO A 582 -16.12 19.32 20.34
C PRO A 582 -17.04 19.74 21.48
N SER A 583 -17.21 21.05 21.64
CA SER A 583 -18.30 21.62 22.43
C SER A 583 -19.67 21.34 21.77
N PRO A 584 -20.77 21.29 22.53
CA PRO A 584 -22.10 20.97 22.00
C PRO A 584 -22.59 21.89 20.88
N ASP A 585 -22.20 23.16 20.89
CA ASP A 585 -22.55 24.17 19.89
C ASP A 585 -21.54 24.25 18.72
N GLY A 586 -20.42 23.52 18.82
CA GLY A 586 -19.33 23.56 17.84
C GLY A 586 -18.55 24.87 17.83
N ALA A 587 -18.69 25.74 18.85
CA ALA A 587 -17.95 27.00 18.95
C ALA A 587 -16.52 26.81 19.50
N ARG A 588 -16.27 25.67 20.15
CA ARG A 588 -14.97 25.30 20.73
C ARG A 588 -14.62 23.85 20.45
N VAL A 589 -13.33 23.57 20.40
CA VAL A 589 -12.78 22.21 20.35
C VAL A 589 -11.62 22.09 21.32
N ALA A 590 -11.55 20.98 22.04
CA ALA A 590 -10.45 20.64 22.94
C ALA A 590 -9.73 19.41 22.41
N CYS A 591 -8.41 19.43 22.32
CA CYS A 591 -7.60 18.30 21.85
C CYS A 591 -6.38 18.09 22.76
N LEU A 592 -5.81 16.89 22.70
CA LEU A 592 -4.50 16.62 23.25
C LEU A 592 -3.42 17.00 22.24
N VAL A 593 -2.49 17.85 22.67
CA VAL A 593 -1.33 18.27 21.87
C VAL A 593 -0.08 18.13 22.73
N GLY A 594 0.82 17.21 22.35
CA GLY A 594 2.02 16.92 23.14
C GLY A 594 1.71 16.54 24.60
N GLY A 595 0.60 15.83 24.82
CA GLY A 595 0.12 15.41 26.15
C GLY A 595 -0.58 16.49 26.98
N LYS A 596 -0.78 17.70 26.45
CA LYS A 596 -1.50 18.78 27.14
C LYS A 596 -2.88 18.99 26.55
N ALA A 597 -3.83 19.41 27.39
CA ALA A 597 -5.14 19.86 26.92
C ALA A 597 -5.01 21.25 26.27
N VAL A 598 -5.43 21.36 25.02
CA VAL A 598 -5.45 22.62 24.26
C VAL A 598 -6.87 22.87 23.78
N VAL A 599 -7.39 24.07 24.06
CA VAL A 599 -8.71 24.50 23.62
C VAL A 599 -8.57 25.57 22.55
N ALA A 600 -9.26 25.38 21.44
CA ALA A 600 -9.39 26.36 20.36
C ALA A 600 -10.83 26.89 20.31
N THR A 601 -10.97 28.21 20.23
CA THR A 601 -12.28 28.88 20.07
C THR A 601 -12.41 29.36 18.63
N LEU A 602 -13.53 29.02 17.99
CA LEU A 602 -13.85 29.45 16.64
C LEU A 602 -14.27 30.94 16.62
N PRO A 603 -14.15 31.63 15.47
CA PRO A 603 -14.55 33.03 15.32
C PRO A 603 -15.99 33.35 15.72
#